data_AF-A0A848I7I7-F1
#
_entry.id   AF-A0A848I7I7-F1
#
_cell.length_a   1.000
_cell.length_b   1.000
_cell.length_c   1.000
_cell.angle_alpha   90.00
_cell.angle_beta   90.00
_cell.angle_gamma   90.00
#
_symmetry.space_group_name_H-M   'P 1'
#
loop_
_entity.id
_entity.type
_entity.pdbx_description
1 polymer ?
#
loop_
_entity_poly.entity_id
_entity_poly.type
_entity_poly.pdbx_seq_one_letter_code
_entity_poly.pdbx_strand_id
1 'polypeptide(L)'
;MPLLAISVVVADTRTEAARLADGFRRFRVQVGDAQAVNVGSLEQADAFVRQSGGGAHRIEERETHIVHGTRDDALRELGELQRRYGVAEFIVDTPITEAAPRIASLRLLAGGRDDTHTATDANVARAHHSLAVAEK
;
A
#
# COMPACT_ATOMS: atom_id res chain seq x y z
N MET A 1 23.67 8.72 0.13
CA MET A 1 22.76 7.96 1.01
C MET A 1 21.75 7.24 0.12
N PRO A 2 21.68 5.90 0.14
CA PRO A 2 20.77 5.16 -0.72
C PRO A 2 19.33 5.23 -0.21
N LEU A 3 18.42 5.47 -1.15
CA LEU A 3 16.97 5.59 -0.95
C LEU A 3 16.29 4.47 -1.74
N LEU A 4 15.31 3.78 -1.15
CA LEU A 4 14.58 2.69 -1.80
C LEU A 4 13.07 2.89 -1.67
N ALA A 5 12.37 2.92 -2.81
CA ALA A 5 10.91 2.84 -2.83
C ALA A 5 10.47 1.37 -2.79
N ILE A 6 9.54 1.04 -1.90
CA ILE A 6 9.07 -0.33 -1.70
C ILE A 6 7.60 -0.36 -1.28
N SER A 7 6.86 -1.31 -1.87
CA SER A 7 5.48 -1.56 -1.50
C SER A 7 5.41 -2.44 -0.24
N VAL A 8 4.65 -2.00 0.76
CA VAL A 8 4.49 -2.71 2.04
C VAL A 8 3.01 -2.78 2.44
N VAL A 9 2.57 -3.99 2.79
CA VAL A 9 1.22 -4.29 3.29
C VAL A 9 1.32 -4.94 4.66
N VAL A 10 0.77 -4.28 5.68
CA VAL A 10 0.77 -4.78 7.06
C VAL A 10 -0.65 -5.06 7.52
N ALA A 11 -0.85 -6.20 8.17
CA ALA A 11 -2.10 -6.51 8.87
C ALA A 11 -1.80 -7.21 10.21
N ASP A 12 -2.82 -7.37 11.05
CA ASP A 12 -2.67 -8.06 12.34
C ASP A 12 -2.24 -9.52 12.21
N THR A 13 -2.55 -10.16 11.06
CA THR A 13 -2.17 -11.53 10.76
C THR A 13 -1.50 -11.64 9.39
N ARG A 14 -0.60 -12.63 9.26
CA ARG A 14 0.07 -12.93 7.98
C ARG A 14 -0.93 -13.28 6.88
N THR A 15 -1.97 -14.04 7.22
CA THR A 15 -3.02 -14.45 6.27
C THR A 15 -3.77 -13.25 5.71
N GLU A 16 -4.16 -12.31 6.57
CA GLU A 16 -4.84 -11.10 6.12
C GLU A 16 -3.92 -10.20 5.28
N ALA A 17 -2.65 -10.06 5.67
CA ALA A 17 -1.69 -9.31 4.89
C ALA A 17 -1.47 -9.92 3.49
N ALA A 18 -1.40 -11.25 3.39
CA ALA A 18 -1.29 -11.95 2.11
C ALA A 18 -2.55 -11.72 1.26
N ARG A 19 -3.75 -11.83 1.85
CA ARG A 19 -5.02 -11.54 1.16
C ARG A 19 -5.07 -10.12 0.61
N LEU A 20 -4.59 -9.15 1.38
CA LEU A 20 -4.52 -7.74 0.95
C LEU A 20 -3.45 -7.50 -0.12
N ALA A 21 -2.39 -8.32 -0.18
CA ALA A 21 -1.30 -8.20 -1.15
C ALA A 21 -1.53 -8.95 -2.48
N ASP A 22 -2.45 -9.92 -2.52
CA ASP A 22 -2.72 -10.78 -3.69
C ASP A 22 -3.22 -10.02 -4.94
N GLY A 23 -3.66 -8.77 -4.75
CA GLY A 23 -4.20 -7.91 -5.82
C GLY A 23 -3.16 -7.22 -6.71
N PHE A 24 -1.86 -7.31 -6.42
CA PHE A 24 -0.85 -6.46 -7.06
C PHE A 24 -0.05 -7.17 -8.14
N ARG A 25 -0.76 -7.61 -9.16
CA ARG A 25 -0.16 -8.10 -10.40
C ARG A 25 -0.12 -6.96 -11.41
N ARG A 26 1.06 -6.68 -11.97
CA ARG A 26 1.17 -5.76 -13.09
C ARG A 26 1.30 -6.55 -14.37
N PHE A 27 0.62 -6.12 -15.41
CA PHE A 27 0.73 -6.72 -16.73
C PHE A 27 1.40 -5.71 -17.65
N ARG A 28 2.48 -6.12 -18.30
CA ARG A 28 3.11 -5.33 -19.35
C ARG A 28 2.55 -5.76 -20.69
N VAL A 29 1.95 -4.84 -21.42
CA VAL A 29 1.22 -5.10 -22.66
C VAL A 29 1.88 -4.36 -23.81
N GLN A 30 2.14 -5.06 -24.90
CA GLN A 30 2.67 -4.49 -26.12
C GLN A 30 1.87 -5.00 -27.32
N VAL A 31 1.49 -4.11 -28.24
CA VAL A 31 0.75 -4.45 -29.46
C VAL A 31 1.59 -4.02 -30.66
N GLY A 32 1.98 -4.98 -31.52
CA GLY A 32 2.95 -4.77 -32.58
C GLY A 32 4.26 -4.18 -32.06
N ASP A 33 4.78 -3.18 -32.78
CA ASP A 33 5.99 -2.44 -32.40
C ASP A 33 5.68 -1.20 -31.54
N ALA A 34 4.46 -1.04 -31.05
CA ALA A 34 4.08 0.07 -30.20
C ALA A 34 4.80 0.03 -28.84
N GLN A 35 4.82 1.16 -28.13
CA GLN A 35 5.37 1.25 -26.78
C GLN A 35 4.62 0.34 -25.82
N ALA A 36 5.35 -0.42 -25.01
CA ALA A 36 4.76 -1.26 -23.99
C ALA A 36 4.19 -0.43 -22.82
N VAL A 37 3.00 -0.79 -22.36
CA VAL A 37 2.25 -0.11 -21.28
C VAL A 37 2.07 -1.06 -20.10
N ASN A 38 2.10 -0.54 -18.87
CA ASN A 38 1.78 -1.33 -17.67
C ASN A 38 0.32 -1.10 -17.28
N VAL A 39 -0.41 -2.18 -17.03
CA VAL A 39 -1.80 -2.17 -16.55
C VAL A 39 -1.92 -3.02 -15.29
N GLY A 40 -3.00 -2.80 -14.52
CA GLY A 40 -3.20 -3.42 -13.19
C GLY A 40 -3.95 -4.75 -13.22
N SER A 41 -4.44 -5.20 -14.38
CA SER A 41 -5.12 -6.49 -14.50
C SER A 41 -5.02 -7.06 -15.91
N LEU A 42 -5.23 -8.37 -16.04
CA LEU A 42 -5.32 -9.03 -17.33
C LEU A 42 -6.50 -8.49 -18.16
N GLU A 43 -7.63 -8.18 -17.52
CA GLU A 43 -8.80 -7.59 -18.20
C GLU A 43 -8.47 -6.21 -18.81
N GLN A 44 -7.72 -5.38 -18.09
CA GLN A 44 -7.24 -4.10 -18.63
C GLN A 44 -6.25 -4.31 -19.77
N ALA A 45 -5.43 -5.37 -19.71
CA ALA A 45 -4.50 -5.72 -20.78
C ALA A 45 -5.25 -6.11 -22.06
N ASP A 46 -6.25 -6.98 -21.93
CA ASP A 46 -7.09 -7.40 -23.05
C ASP A 46 -7.88 -6.21 -23.62
N ALA A 47 -8.41 -5.34 -22.77
CA ALA A 47 -9.08 -4.12 -23.20
C ALA A 47 -8.14 -3.20 -24.01
N PHE A 48 -6.90 -3.03 -23.56
CA PHE A 48 -5.89 -2.25 -24.27
C PHE A 48 -5.55 -2.84 -25.64
N VAL A 49 -5.40 -4.17 -25.74
CA VAL A 49 -5.17 -4.87 -27.01
C VAL A 49 -6.31 -4.61 -27.99
N ARG A 50 -7.57 -4.76 -27.55
CA ARG A 50 -8.75 -4.50 -28.38
C ARG A 50 -8.79 -3.05 -28.86
N GLN A 51 -8.54 -2.09 -27.97
CA GLN A 51 -8.51 -0.66 -28.30
C GLN A 51 -7.39 -0.31 -29.29
N SER A 52 -6.30 -1.08 -29.28
CA SER A 52 -5.15 -0.91 -30.18
C SER A 52 -5.30 -1.65 -31.52
N GLY A 53 -6.51 -2.13 -31.84
CA GLY A 53 -6.80 -2.81 -33.11
C GLY A 53 -6.60 -4.32 -33.12
N GLY A 54 -6.34 -4.95 -31.96
CA GLY A 54 -6.37 -6.41 -31.80
C GLY A 54 -5.26 -7.19 -32.51
N GLY A 55 -4.18 -6.51 -32.92
CA GLY A 55 -3.06 -7.12 -33.64
C GLY A 55 -2.21 -8.08 -32.79
N ALA A 56 -1.11 -8.56 -33.38
CA ALA A 56 -0.11 -9.35 -32.68
C ALA A 56 0.34 -8.62 -31.40
N HIS A 57 0.24 -9.27 -30.26
CA HIS A 57 0.50 -8.64 -28.97
C HIS A 57 1.22 -9.59 -28.01
N ARG A 58 1.82 -9.00 -26.99
CA ARG A 58 2.47 -9.69 -25.87
C ARG A 58 1.95 -9.12 -24.57
N ILE A 59 1.51 -10.00 -23.67
CA ILE A 59 1.14 -9.68 -22.30
C ILE A 59 2.09 -10.44 -21.39
N GLU A 60 2.86 -9.73 -20.58
CA GLU A 60 3.77 -10.29 -19.58
C GLU A 60 3.25 -9.98 -18.19
N GLU A 61 2.92 -11.02 -17.42
CA GLU A 61 2.64 -10.87 -15.99
C GLU A 61 3.94 -10.57 -15.24
N ARG A 62 3.91 -9.51 -14.44
CA ARG A 62 5.02 -9.09 -13.58
C ARG A 62 4.50 -9.00 -12.15
N GLU A 63 4.94 -9.94 -11.33
CA GLU A 63 4.77 -9.84 -9.89
C GLU A 63 5.53 -8.59 -9.40
N THR A 64 4.80 -7.70 -8.73
CA THR A 64 5.43 -6.61 -7.99
C THR A 64 5.86 -7.19 -6.66
N HIS A 65 7.14 -7.05 -6.29
CA HIS A 65 7.59 -7.46 -4.97
C HIS A 65 6.91 -6.58 -3.92
N ILE A 66 6.11 -7.19 -3.05
CA ILE A 66 5.43 -6.53 -1.95
C ILE A 66 5.85 -7.21 -0.67
N VAL A 67 6.40 -6.43 0.26
CA VAL A 67 6.63 -6.88 1.62
C VAL A 67 5.26 -6.98 2.29
N HIS A 68 4.87 -8.17 2.72
CA HIS A 68 3.59 -8.34 3.42
C HIS A 68 3.68 -9.25 4.63
N GLY A 69 2.96 -8.89 5.70
CA GLY A 69 2.93 -9.68 6.93
C GLY A 69 2.42 -8.88 8.12
N THR A 70 2.81 -9.30 9.32
CA THR A 70 2.64 -8.46 10.50
C THR A 70 3.63 -7.29 10.48
N ARG A 71 3.46 -6.34 11.41
CA ARG A 71 4.41 -5.24 11.58
C ARG A 71 5.84 -5.75 11.77
N ASP A 72 6.01 -6.76 12.60
CA ASP A 72 7.33 -7.32 12.89
C ASP A 72 7.94 -8.02 11.68
N ASP A 73 7.11 -8.68 10.85
CA ASP A 73 7.57 -9.25 9.58
C ASP A 73 8.07 -8.17 8.63
N ALA A 74 7.30 -7.09 8.45
CA ALA A 74 7.67 -5.99 7.58
C ALA A 74 8.95 -5.29 8.05
N LEU A 75 9.07 -4.98 9.34
CA LEU A 75 10.27 -4.34 9.90
C LEU A 75 11.50 -5.24 9.82
N ARG A 76 11.34 -6.55 10.01
CA ARG A 76 12.43 -7.52 9.85
C ARG A 76 12.94 -7.51 8.41
N GLU A 77 12.06 -7.58 7.43
CA GLU A 77 12.43 -7.57 6.00
C GLU A 77 13.07 -6.24 5.59
N LEU A 78 12.51 -5.09 5.99
CA LEU A 78 13.12 -3.78 5.76
C LEU A 78 14.52 -3.68 6.41
N GLY A 79 14.68 -4.22 7.62
CA GLY A 79 15.97 -4.29 8.30
C GLY A 79 16.99 -5.19 7.57
N GLU A 80 16.54 -6.30 6.98
CA GLU A 80 17.38 -7.15 6.12
C GLU A 80 17.84 -6.41 4.86
N LEU A 81 16.94 -5.68 4.19
CA LEU A 81 17.27 -4.85 3.03
C LEU A 81 18.25 -3.74 3.38
N GLN A 82 18.04 -3.06 4.50
CA GLN A 82 18.96 -2.06 5.03
C GLN A 82 20.35 -2.65 5.25
N ARG A 83 20.48 -3.79 5.94
CA ARG A 83 21.78 -4.42 6.20
C ARG A 83 22.47 -4.89 4.93
N ARG A 84 21.71 -5.44 3.97
CA ARG A 84 22.26 -6.01 2.73
C ARG A 84 22.73 -4.95 1.74
N TYR A 85 21.98 -3.86 1.61
CA TYR A 85 22.22 -2.84 0.57
C TYR A 85 22.62 -1.48 1.12
N GLY A 86 22.72 -1.33 2.44
CA GLY A 86 23.05 -0.07 3.10
C GLY A 86 21.95 0.98 3.00
N VAL A 87 20.69 0.60 2.72
CA VAL A 87 19.55 1.52 2.55
C VAL A 87 19.42 2.43 3.77
N ALA A 88 19.53 3.74 3.56
CA ALA A 88 19.44 4.72 4.65
C ALA A 88 17.99 5.17 4.88
N GLU A 89 17.16 5.16 3.83
CA GLU A 89 15.79 5.64 3.87
C GLU A 89 14.90 4.81 2.93
N PHE A 90 13.68 4.53 3.38
CA PHE A 90 12.66 3.85 2.60
C PHE A 90 11.50 4.79 2.31
N ILE A 91 11.08 4.85 1.05
CA ILE A 91 9.78 5.39 0.66
C ILE A 91 8.81 4.22 0.61
N VAL A 92 7.83 4.22 1.51
CA VAL A 92 6.84 3.15 1.57
C VAL A 92 5.56 3.57 0.88
N ASP A 93 5.11 2.77 -0.09
CA ASP A 93 3.74 2.80 -0.58
C ASP A 93 2.95 1.59 -0.06
N THR A 94 1.67 1.79 0.27
CA THR A 94 0.76 0.71 0.69
C THR A 94 -0.34 0.61 -0.35
N PRO A 95 -0.19 -0.24 -1.38
CA PRO A 95 -1.01 -0.17 -2.58
C PRO A 95 -2.45 -0.69 -2.41
N ILE A 96 -2.94 -0.93 -1.19
CA ILE A 96 -4.31 -1.37 -0.90
C ILE A 96 -5.35 -0.41 -1.50
N THR A 97 -6.27 -0.92 -2.31
CA THR A 97 -7.30 -0.12 -3.00
C THR A 97 -8.28 0.50 -2.01
N GLU A 98 -8.80 -0.29 -1.08
CA GLU A 98 -9.82 0.12 -0.13
C GLU A 98 -9.23 1.02 0.97
N ALA A 99 -9.88 2.15 1.23
CA ALA A 99 -9.33 3.18 2.11
C ALA A 99 -9.14 2.70 3.56
N ALA A 100 -10.12 2.00 4.13
CA ALA A 100 -10.06 1.54 5.52
C ALA A 100 -8.88 0.58 5.80
N PRO A 101 -8.71 -0.54 5.07
CA PRO A 101 -7.56 -1.43 5.29
C PRO A 101 -6.24 -0.76 4.93
N ARG A 102 -6.19 0.16 3.96
CA ARG A 102 -4.99 0.96 3.67
C ARG A 102 -4.56 1.81 4.86
N ILE A 103 -5.50 2.53 5.48
CA ILE A 103 -5.22 3.35 6.66
C ILE A 103 -4.81 2.47 7.85
N ALA A 104 -5.49 1.34 8.06
CA ALA A 104 -5.14 0.39 9.12
C ALA A 104 -3.71 -0.14 8.95
N SER A 105 -3.34 -0.59 7.75
CA SER A 105 -1.99 -1.04 7.42
C SER A 105 -0.94 0.04 7.69
N LEU A 106 -1.18 1.29 7.27
CA LEU A 106 -0.27 2.41 7.54
C LEU A 106 -0.11 2.69 9.03
N ARG A 107 -1.20 2.65 9.81
CA ARG A 107 -1.16 2.83 11.28
C ARG A 107 -0.36 1.73 11.96
N LEU A 108 -0.61 0.47 11.58
CA LEU A 108 0.13 -0.68 12.08
C LEU A 108 1.64 -0.53 11.79
N LEU A 109 1.99 -0.19 10.55
CA LEU A 109 3.39 0.02 10.16
C LEU A 109 4.05 1.15 10.97
N ALA A 110 3.35 2.29 11.13
CA ALA A 110 3.82 3.44 11.91
C ALA A 110 4.01 3.13 13.41
N GLY A 111 3.56 1.98 13.90
CA GLY A 111 3.61 1.63 15.31
C GLY A 111 2.52 2.30 16.14
N GLY A 112 1.47 2.80 15.48
CA GLY A 112 0.28 3.29 16.15
C GLY A 112 -0.46 2.13 16.81
N ARG A 113 -0.14 1.85 18.09
CA ARG A 113 -1.21 1.60 19.05
C ARG A 113 -1.98 2.93 19.17
N ASP A 114 -3.28 2.90 19.48
CA ASP A 114 -4.22 4.03 19.48
C ASP A 114 -3.87 5.21 20.42
N ASP A 115 -2.65 5.74 20.39
CA ASP A 115 -2.19 6.83 21.23
C ASP A 115 -2.53 8.20 20.60
N THR A 116 -3.03 8.23 19.36
CA THR A 116 -3.30 9.49 18.62
C THR A 116 -4.79 9.85 18.47
N HIS A 117 -5.74 9.08 19.04
CA HIS A 117 -7.16 9.48 19.02
C HIS A 117 -7.67 10.06 20.36
N THR A 118 -7.06 9.71 21.49
CA THR A 118 -7.51 10.20 22.81
C THR A 118 -7.40 11.73 22.94
N ALA A 119 -6.48 12.38 22.22
CA ALA A 119 -6.32 13.82 22.25
C ALA A 119 -7.46 14.58 21.54
N THR A 120 -8.01 14.04 20.45
CA THR A 120 -9.10 14.69 19.68
C THR A 120 -10.43 14.53 20.40
N ASP A 121 -10.74 13.34 20.93
CA ASP A 121 -11.97 13.09 21.67
C ASP A 121 -12.00 13.84 23.01
N ALA A 122 -10.86 13.95 23.69
CA ALA A 122 -10.75 14.75 24.91
C ALA A 122 -10.90 16.25 24.65
N ASN A 123 -10.52 16.75 23.47
CA ASN A 123 -10.70 18.16 23.10
C ASN A 123 -12.16 18.49 22.76
N VAL A 124 -12.85 17.59 22.06
CA VAL A 124 -14.28 17.72 21.75
C VAL A 124 -15.10 17.65 23.05
N ALA A 125 -14.80 16.70 23.96
CA ALA A 125 -15.49 16.59 25.25
C ALA A 125 -15.28 17.82 26.15
N ARG A 126 -14.07 18.41 26.19
CA ARG A 126 -13.79 19.64 26.95
C ARG A 126 -14.47 20.87 26.35
N ALA A 127 -14.61 20.95 25.02
CA ALA A 127 -15.33 22.03 24.37
C ALA A 127 -16.83 21.99 24.71
N HIS A 128 -17.46 20.80 24.70
CA HIS A 128 -18.87 20.64 25.07
C HIS A 128 -19.14 20.96 26.55
N HIS A 129 -18.24 20.60 27.47
CA HIS A 129 -18.41 20.93 28.89
C HIS A 129 -18.23 22.43 29.18
N SER A 130 -17.36 23.12 28.45
CA SER A 130 -17.11 24.55 28.64
C SER A 130 -18.25 25.43 28.13
N LEU A 131 -19.04 24.98 27.14
CA LEU A 131 -20.24 25.68 26.70
C LEU A 131 -21.43 25.53 27.68
N ALA A 132 -21.52 24.41 28.41
CA ALA A 132 -22.64 24.14 29.31
C ALA A 132 -22.57 24.93 30.64
N VAL A 133 -21.42 25.51 31.00
CA VAL A 133 -21.23 26.26 32.24
C VAL A 133 -21.49 27.77 32.04
N ALA A 134 -21.59 28.25 30.80
CA ALA A 134 -21.78 29.67 30.48
C ALA A 134 -23.26 30.13 30.49
N GLU A 135 -24.22 29.22 30.68
CA GLU A 135 -25.65 29.54 30.82
C GLU A 135 -26.12 29.33 32.26
N LYS A 136 -25.72 30.24 33.16
CA LYS A 136 -26.46 30.45 34.41
C LYS A 136 -26.36 31.89 34.90
#